data_AF-A0A522ALY5-F1
#
_entry.id   AF-A0A522ALY5-F1
#
_cell.length_a   1.000
_cell.length_b   1.000
_cell.length_c   1.000
_cell.angle_alpha   90.00
_cell.angle_beta   90.00
_cell.angle_gamma   90.00
#
_symmetry.space_group_name_H-M   'P 1'
#
loop_
_entity.id
_entity.type
_entity.pdbx_description
1 polymer ?
#
loop_
_entity_poly.entity_id
_entity_poly.type
_entity_poly.pdbx_seq_one_letter_code
_entity_poly.pdbx_strand_id
1 'polypeptide(L)'
;MKCVASIFCMMLGLVCAACAQGTFSFDQQSSTESTLGEGAVAIQTNQPLGQSFTPTFDSLNFIRLYLLDGVANGSGATVLINLRTNSITGPILSSTDPVALPDHFAGATNFFFPVSVPLSPGVLYYFQPVLQSGDSSFTVNFHNGFGYTGGNAFFQGTLRQFDDLWFREGTYNVPEPSSVGLVLIGFGALFYRRKRIA
;
A
#
# COMPACT_ATOMS: atom_id res chain seq x y z
N MET A 1 11.19 -45.61 -20.11
CA MET A 1 11.92 -44.39 -19.66
C MET A 1 11.34 -43.07 -20.19
N LYS A 2 10.83 -42.97 -21.43
CA LYS A 2 10.27 -41.71 -21.98
C LYS A 2 8.99 -41.20 -21.26
N CYS A 3 8.21 -42.08 -20.63
CA CYS A 3 6.95 -41.72 -19.96
C CYS A 3 7.14 -41.05 -18.57
N VAL A 4 8.28 -41.28 -17.90
CA VAL A 4 8.53 -40.76 -16.54
C VAL A 4 8.96 -39.28 -16.60
N ALA A 5 9.77 -38.91 -17.59
CA ALA A 5 10.19 -37.52 -17.81
C ALA A 5 9.01 -36.60 -18.17
N SER A 6 8.01 -37.11 -18.91
CA SER A 6 6.86 -36.33 -19.35
C SER A 6 5.88 -35.99 -18.22
N ILE A 7 5.77 -36.85 -17.20
CA ILE A 7 4.92 -36.61 -16.01
C ILE A 7 5.59 -35.60 -15.06
N PHE A 8 6.92 -35.64 -14.95
CA PHE A 8 7.66 -34.69 -14.12
C PHE A 8 7.56 -33.25 -14.67
N CYS A 9 7.66 -33.06 -15.99
CA CYS A 9 7.42 -31.75 -16.61
C CYS A 9 5.98 -31.23 -16.43
N MET A 10 4.97 -32.12 -16.40
CA MET A 10 3.57 -31.71 -16.26
C MET A 10 3.21 -31.31 -14.82
N MET A 11 3.81 -31.95 -13.81
CA MET A 11 3.65 -31.52 -12.40
C MET A 11 4.40 -30.21 -12.10
N LEU A 12 5.57 -29.99 -12.71
CA LEU A 12 6.33 -28.75 -12.55
C LEU A 12 5.58 -27.53 -13.15
N GLY A 13 4.80 -27.74 -14.22
CA GLY A 13 4.02 -26.68 -14.87
C GLY A 13 2.77 -26.23 -14.10
N LEU A 14 2.14 -27.12 -13.30
CA LEU A 14 0.92 -26.79 -12.53
C LEU A 14 1.22 -26.07 -11.21
N VAL A 15 2.40 -26.29 -10.61
CA VAL A 15 2.85 -25.54 -9.42
C VAL A 15 3.15 -24.08 -9.77
N CYS A 16 3.55 -23.80 -11.01
CA CYS A 16 3.78 -22.44 -11.50
C CYS A 16 2.49 -21.63 -11.74
N ALA A 17 1.30 -22.24 -11.70
CA ALA A 17 0.04 -21.56 -12.01
C ALA A 17 -0.76 -21.10 -10.77
N ALA A 18 -0.30 -21.42 -9.55
CA ALA A 18 -0.88 -20.89 -8.33
C ALA A 18 -0.38 -19.46 -8.10
N CYS A 19 -0.90 -18.52 -8.88
CA CYS A 19 -0.71 -17.10 -8.62
C CYS A 19 -1.56 -16.73 -7.40
N ALA A 20 -0.96 -16.62 -6.21
CA ALA A 20 -1.57 -15.89 -5.12
C ALA A 20 -1.59 -14.41 -5.49
N GLN A 21 -2.61 -13.98 -6.23
CA GLN A 21 -2.78 -12.56 -6.54
C GLN A 21 -3.35 -11.89 -5.29
N GLY A 22 -2.54 -11.05 -4.63
CA GLY A 22 -2.99 -10.33 -3.46
C GLY A 22 -4.13 -9.38 -3.80
N THR A 23 -5.06 -9.22 -2.86
CA THR A 23 -6.25 -8.36 -3.00
C THR A 23 -6.13 -7.18 -2.07
N PHE A 24 -6.30 -5.97 -2.62
CA PHE A 24 -6.42 -4.74 -1.84
C PHE A 24 -7.84 -4.60 -1.31
N SER A 25 -7.97 -4.35 -0.02
CA SER A 25 -9.22 -3.94 0.62
C SER A 25 -9.01 -2.55 1.20
N PHE A 26 -9.71 -1.55 0.64
CA PHE A 26 -9.65 -0.17 1.13
C PHE A 26 -10.61 -0.02 2.32
N ASP A 27 -10.12 0.56 3.41
CA ASP A 27 -10.92 0.91 4.59
C ASP A 27 -11.33 2.38 4.51
N GLN A 28 -10.39 3.29 4.76
CA GLN A 28 -10.63 4.73 4.62
C GLN A 28 -10.02 5.30 3.34
N GLN A 29 -10.72 6.30 2.79
CA GLN A 29 -10.25 7.06 1.63
C GLN A 29 -10.90 8.43 1.59
N SER A 30 -10.13 9.46 1.23
CA SER A 30 -10.67 10.78 0.90
C SER A 30 -11.14 10.85 -0.55
N SER A 31 -10.51 10.10 -1.46
CA SER A 31 -10.84 10.13 -2.88
C SER A 31 -10.35 8.89 -3.65
N THR A 32 -10.60 8.89 -4.95
CA THR A 32 -10.23 7.83 -5.90
C THR A 32 -9.45 8.37 -7.09
N GLU A 33 -8.90 7.49 -7.94
CA GLU A 33 -8.17 7.88 -9.15
C GLU A 33 -9.07 8.59 -10.19
N SER A 34 -10.39 8.56 -10.03
CA SER A 34 -11.31 9.38 -10.84
C SER A 34 -11.34 10.85 -10.40
N THR A 35 -10.79 11.17 -9.23
CA THR A 35 -10.83 12.54 -8.68
C THR A 35 -9.54 12.82 -7.90
N LEU A 36 -8.54 13.35 -8.59
CA LEU A 36 -7.18 13.48 -8.04
C LEU A 36 -7.00 14.70 -7.12
N GLY A 37 -7.95 15.63 -7.14
CA GLY A 37 -7.82 16.95 -6.52
C GLY A 37 -7.22 17.98 -7.47
N GLU A 38 -7.32 19.25 -7.09
CA GLU A 38 -6.89 20.41 -7.88
C GLU A 38 -5.65 21.10 -7.28
N GLY A 39 -5.20 20.67 -6.10
CA GLY A 39 -4.07 21.24 -5.38
C GLY A 39 -2.99 20.21 -5.05
N ALA A 40 -1.77 20.71 -4.84
CA ALA A 40 -0.63 19.93 -4.39
C ALA A 40 0.15 20.70 -3.31
N VAL A 41 0.63 20.00 -2.29
CA VAL A 41 1.38 20.58 -1.17
C VAL A 41 2.75 19.90 -1.05
N ALA A 42 3.81 20.70 -1.00
CA ALA A 42 5.18 20.20 -0.92
C ALA A 42 5.46 19.50 0.42
N ILE A 43 5.97 18.27 0.34
CA ILE A 43 6.19 17.40 1.50
C ILE A 43 7.24 17.98 2.43
N GLN A 44 8.37 18.45 1.90
CA GLN A 44 9.49 18.87 2.72
C GLN A 44 9.22 20.20 3.46
N THR A 45 8.68 21.20 2.76
CA THR A 45 8.51 22.56 3.30
C THR A 45 7.29 22.73 4.20
N ASN A 46 6.37 21.76 4.22
CA ASN A 46 5.16 21.80 5.03
C ASN A 46 5.18 20.82 6.22
N GLN A 47 6.35 20.31 6.60
CA GLN A 47 6.45 19.42 7.76
C GLN A 47 6.09 20.15 9.08
N PRO A 48 5.43 19.48 10.04
CA PRO A 48 4.83 18.15 9.90
C PRO A 48 3.58 18.21 9.00
N LEU A 49 3.62 17.42 7.92
CA LEU A 49 2.58 17.31 6.92
C LEU A 49 1.93 15.93 7.06
N GLY A 50 0.60 15.87 7.00
CA GLY A 50 -0.09 14.60 6.95
C GLY A 50 -1.58 14.74 7.15
N GLN A 51 -2.22 13.64 7.51
CA GLN A 51 -3.65 13.62 7.78
C GLN A 51 -4.00 12.56 8.82
N SER A 52 -5.00 12.89 9.64
CA SER A 52 -5.62 11.91 10.51
C SER A 52 -6.70 11.10 9.79
N PHE A 53 -6.92 9.89 10.27
CA PHE A 53 -7.98 9.00 9.80
C PHE A 53 -8.46 8.11 10.94
N THR A 54 -9.70 7.65 10.84
CA THR A 54 -10.33 6.77 11.83
C THR A 54 -10.63 5.44 11.14
N PRO A 55 -9.81 4.40 11.37
CA PRO A 55 -9.96 3.12 10.70
C PRO A 55 -11.22 2.40 11.20
N THR A 56 -11.81 1.59 10.32
CA THR A 56 -12.83 0.59 10.68
C THR A 56 -12.25 -0.81 10.78
N PHE A 57 -11.09 -1.05 10.15
CA PHE A 57 -10.34 -2.29 10.25
C PHE A 57 -9.45 -2.31 11.50
N ASP A 58 -9.13 -3.51 11.97
CA ASP A 58 -8.26 -3.76 13.12
C ASP A 58 -6.77 -3.80 12.75
N SER A 59 -6.45 -3.57 11.47
CA SER A 59 -5.10 -3.65 10.96
C SER A 59 -4.92 -2.83 9.69
N LEU A 60 -3.67 -2.39 9.48
CA LEU A 60 -3.24 -1.59 8.34
C LEU A 60 -2.03 -2.24 7.67
N ASN A 61 -2.06 -2.34 6.34
CA ASN A 61 -0.94 -2.88 5.56
C ASN A 61 -0.34 -1.87 4.60
N PHE A 62 -1.13 -0.91 4.11
CA PHE A 62 -0.62 0.08 3.19
C PHE A 62 -1.35 1.42 3.32
N ILE A 63 -0.65 2.47 2.94
CA ILE A 63 -1.23 3.77 2.65
C ILE A 63 -0.89 4.11 1.21
N ARG A 64 -1.87 4.58 0.46
CA ARG A 64 -1.75 4.99 -0.93
C ARG A 64 -1.92 6.50 -1.00
N LEU A 65 -0.97 7.18 -1.62
CA LEU A 65 -1.00 8.63 -1.84
C LEU A 65 -0.85 8.93 -3.33
N TYR A 66 -1.40 10.07 -3.76
CA TYR A 66 -1.13 10.61 -5.09
C TYR A 66 -0.04 11.67 -4.97
N LEU A 67 1.09 11.42 -5.60
CA LEU A 67 2.30 12.23 -5.47
C LEU A 67 2.69 12.81 -6.82
N LEU A 68 3.28 14.00 -6.79
CA LEU A 68 3.83 14.65 -7.97
C LEU A 68 5.19 15.22 -7.65
N ASP A 69 6.09 15.05 -8.61
CA ASP A 69 7.29 15.84 -8.72
C ASP A 69 6.91 17.27 -9.09
N GLY A 70 7.14 18.21 -8.18
CA GLY A 70 6.74 19.60 -8.33
C GLY A 70 7.61 20.37 -9.33
N VAL A 71 8.85 19.92 -9.56
CA VAL A 71 9.81 20.57 -10.43
C VAL A 71 10.72 19.53 -11.04
N ALA A 72 10.60 19.31 -12.35
CA ALA A 72 11.53 18.48 -13.10
C ALA A 72 12.92 19.10 -13.13
N ASN A 73 13.81 18.61 -12.27
CA ASN A 73 15.18 19.10 -12.11
C ASN A 73 16.22 17.98 -12.33
N GLY A 74 15.79 16.83 -12.81
CA GLY A 74 16.63 15.65 -13.02
C GLY A 74 16.84 14.82 -11.75
N SER A 75 16.07 15.08 -10.68
CA SER A 75 16.19 14.39 -9.40
C SER A 75 14.84 13.83 -8.95
N GLY A 76 14.80 12.53 -8.71
CA GLY A 76 13.65 11.89 -8.04
C GLY A 76 13.66 12.12 -6.53
N ALA A 77 12.72 11.47 -5.85
CA ALA A 77 12.58 11.51 -4.40
C ALA A 77 12.40 10.12 -3.79
N THR A 78 12.92 9.93 -2.59
CA THR A 78 12.62 8.76 -1.76
C THR A 78 11.69 9.19 -0.64
N VAL A 79 10.48 8.63 -0.62
CA VAL A 79 9.43 8.99 0.35
C VAL A 79 9.10 7.76 1.20
N LEU A 80 8.83 7.96 2.48
CA LEU A 80 8.25 6.95 3.36
C LEU A 80 7.05 7.54 4.11
N ILE A 81 6.20 6.68 4.67
CA ILE A 81 5.09 7.10 5.51
C ILE A 81 5.35 6.67 6.95
N ASN A 82 5.30 7.62 7.87
CA ASN A 82 5.19 7.32 9.30
C ASN A 82 3.71 7.24 9.68
N LEU A 83 3.34 6.18 10.38
CA LEU A 83 2.08 6.09 11.10
C LEU A 83 2.28 6.54 12.55
N ARG A 84 1.41 7.39 13.05
CA ARG A 84 1.50 8.00 14.38
C ARG A 84 0.19 7.85 15.13
N THR A 85 0.31 7.96 16.46
CA THR A 85 -0.81 7.97 17.40
C THR A 85 -0.86 9.28 18.16
N ASN A 86 -2.04 9.62 18.69
CA ASN A 86 -2.38 10.83 19.46
C ASN A 86 -2.34 12.16 18.68
N SER A 87 -1.29 12.44 17.90
CA SER A 87 -1.20 13.67 17.09
C SER A 87 -0.26 13.50 15.88
N ILE A 88 -0.28 14.48 14.96
CA ILE A 88 0.64 14.51 13.79
C ILE A 88 2.13 14.64 14.20
N THR A 89 2.40 15.08 15.43
CA THR A 89 3.74 15.13 16.04
C THR A 89 3.95 14.05 17.12
N GLY A 90 2.96 13.20 17.34
CA GLY A 90 2.95 12.18 18.38
C GLY A 90 3.90 11.01 18.07
N PRO A 91 3.97 10.01 18.95
CA PRO A 91 4.84 8.84 18.77
C PRO A 91 4.58 8.13 17.43
N ILE A 92 5.66 7.71 16.77
CA ILE A 92 5.59 6.85 15.59
C ILE A 92 5.22 5.43 16.06
N LEU A 93 4.11 4.92 15.55
CA LEU A 93 3.65 3.56 15.78
C LEU A 93 4.36 2.57 14.85
N SER A 94 4.51 2.95 13.57
CA SER A 94 5.20 2.16 12.56
C SER A 94 5.61 3.05 11.39
N SER A 95 6.47 2.55 10.51
CA SER A 95 6.89 3.22 9.27
C SER A 95 6.90 2.23 8.12
N THR A 96 6.60 2.72 6.92
CA THR A 96 6.69 1.91 5.70
C THR A 96 8.14 1.77 5.25
N ASP A 97 8.40 0.81 4.38
CA ASP A 97 9.63 0.85 3.58
C ASP A 97 9.64 2.12 2.70
N PRO A 98 10.81 2.74 2.47
CA PRO A 98 10.91 3.88 1.58
C PRO A 98 10.71 3.48 0.12
N VAL A 99 10.02 4.34 -0.64
CA VAL A 99 9.76 4.17 -2.07
C VAL A 99 10.51 5.24 -2.84
N ALA A 100 11.34 4.82 -3.79
CA ALA A 100 12.01 5.71 -4.72
C ALA A 100 11.07 6.04 -5.90
N LEU A 101 10.88 7.33 -6.13
CA LEU A 101 10.04 7.91 -7.17
C LEU A 101 10.95 8.66 -8.15
N PRO A 102 10.82 8.44 -9.46
CA PRO A 102 11.66 9.09 -10.47
C PRO A 102 11.38 10.59 -10.58
N ASP A 103 12.29 11.31 -11.23
CA ASP A 103 12.02 12.66 -11.77
C ASP A 103 10.83 12.59 -12.75
N HIS A 104 10.06 13.68 -12.85
CA HIS A 104 8.79 13.75 -13.59
C HIS A 104 7.67 12.81 -13.08
N PHE A 105 7.76 12.28 -11.87
CA PHE A 105 6.72 11.40 -11.35
C PHE A 105 5.38 12.13 -11.16
N ALA A 106 4.29 11.50 -11.60
CA ALA A 106 2.93 11.91 -11.25
C ALA A 106 2.05 10.65 -11.19
N GLY A 107 1.58 10.30 -10.00
CA GLY A 107 0.78 9.09 -9.85
C GLY A 107 0.47 8.65 -8.43
N ALA A 108 -0.39 7.63 -8.35
CA ALA A 108 -0.75 6.99 -7.09
C ALA A 108 0.26 5.89 -6.73
N THR A 109 0.82 5.98 -5.53
CA THR A 109 1.85 5.08 -5.01
C THR A 109 1.36 4.40 -3.73
N ASN A 110 1.51 3.08 -3.65
CA ASN A 110 1.28 2.33 -2.42
C ASN A 110 2.57 2.29 -1.58
N PHE A 111 2.45 2.62 -0.30
CA PHE A 111 3.50 2.48 0.70
C PHE A 111 3.10 1.36 1.65
N PHE A 112 3.88 0.27 1.67
CA PHE A 112 3.57 -0.91 2.46
C PHE A 112 4.33 -0.90 3.78
N PHE A 113 3.63 -1.27 4.85
CA PHE A 113 4.28 -1.57 6.12
C PHE A 113 4.93 -2.95 6.02
N PRO A 114 6.18 -3.14 6.50
CA PRO A 114 6.85 -4.43 6.48
C PRO A 114 6.10 -5.52 7.26
N VAL A 115 5.33 -5.10 8.28
CA VAL A 115 4.47 -5.94 9.11
C VAL A 115 3.12 -5.25 9.25
N SER A 116 2.03 -6.03 9.19
CA SER A 116 0.68 -5.55 9.45
C SER A 116 0.61 -4.81 10.78
N VAL A 117 0.16 -3.56 10.76
CA VAL A 117 0.13 -2.71 11.96
C VAL A 117 -1.23 -2.90 12.64
N PRO A 118 -1.30 -3.39 13.88
CA PRO A 118 -2.56 -3.52 14.60
C PRO A 118 -3.11 -2.15 14.95
N LEU A 119 -4.38 -1.91 14.59
CA LEU A 119 -5.13 -0.69 14.89
C LEU A 119 -6.36 -1.03 15.74
N SER A 120 -6.85 -0.03 16.46
CA SER A 120 -8.14 -0.11 17.13
C SER A 120 -9.20 0.59 16.28
N PRO A 121 -10.23 -0.11 15.80
CA PRO A 121 -11.32 0.50 15.06
C PRO A 121 -11.95 1.66 15.84
N GLY A 122 -12.23 2.78 15.15
CA GLY A 122 -12.80 3.97 15.78
C GLY A 122 -11.79 4.88 16.52
N VAL A 123 -10.51 4.52 16.57
CA VAL A 123 -9.45 5.35 17.18
C VAL A 123 -8.74 6.18 16.12
N LEU A 124 -8.49 7.46 16.41
CA LEU A 124 -7.82 8.35 15.46
C LEU A 124 -6.31 8.06 15.36
N TYR A 125 -5.84 7.81 14.14
CA TYR A 125 -4.41 7.68 13.79
C TYR A 125 -4.02 8.75 12.79
N TYR A 126 -2.71 8.92 12.57
CA TYR A 126 -2.17 9.95 11.69
C TYR A 126 -1.13 9.35 10.77
N PHE A 127 -1.23 9.61 9.47
CA PHE A 127 -0.14 9.31 8.55
C PHE A 127 0.63 10.58 8.21
N GLN A 128 1.94 10.46 8.09
CA GLN A 128 2.85 11.55 7.77
C GLN A 128 3.81 11.10 6.66
N PRO A 129 3.65 11.60 5.41
CA PRO A 129 4.66 11.44 4.39
C PRO A 129 5.93 12.23 4.78
N VAL A 130 7.08 11.58 4.63
CA VAL A 130 8.40 12.16 4.91
C VAL A 130 9.31 11.90 3.72
N LEU A 131 9.94 12.97 3.25
CA LEU A 131 11.00 12.89 2.27
C LEU A 131 12.28 12.44 2.98
N GLN A 132 12.82 11.28 2.58
CA GLN A 132 14.06 10.74 3.12
C GLN A 132 15.29 11.30 2.40
N SER A 133 15.19 11.47 1.07
CA SER A 133 16.26 12.00 0.21
C SER A 133 15.71 12.42 -1.15
N GLY A 134 16.49 13.19 -1.92
CA GLY A 134 16.15 13.60 -3.28
C GLY A 134 15.48 14.98 -3.32
N ASP A 135 14.57 15.17 -4.27
CA ASP A 135 13.97 16.48 -4.50
C ASP A 135 12.98 16.93 -3.41
N SER A 136 13.28 18.08 -2.81
CA SER A 136 12.43 18.78 -1.85
C SER A 136 11.12 19.34 -2.42
N SER A 137 11.00 19.40 -3.75
CA SER A 137 9.81 19.89 -4.46
C SER A 137 8.68 18.86 -4.54
N PHE A 138 8.94 17.59 -4.18
CA PHE A 138 7.91 16.54 -4.21
C PHE A 138 6.70 16.91 -3.35
N THR A 139 5.53 16.68 -3.92
CA THR A 139 4.25 17.09 -3.37
C THR A 139 3.29 15.92 -3.19
N VAL A 140 2.32 16.10 -2.31
CA VAL A 140 1.13 15.24 -2.20
C VAL A 140 -0.10 16.03 -2.63
N ASN A 141 -0.98 15.40 -3.39
CA ASN A 141 -2.23 16.04 -3.79
C ASN A 141 -3.16 16.24 -2.61
N PHE A 142 -3.92 17.32 -2.66
CA PHE A 142 -4.97 17.61 -1.71
C PHE A 142 -6.11 18.36 -2.40
N HIS A 143 -7.28 18.35 -1.77
CA HIS A 143 -8.42 19.12 -2.23
C HIS A 143 -9.30 19.49 -1.04
N ASN A 144 -9.92 20.67 -1.10
CA ASN A 144 -10.80 21.13 -0.04
C ASN A 144 -12.24 20.59 -0.12
N GLY A 145 -12.53 19.86 -1.19
CA GLY A 145 -13.85 19.31 -1.51
C GLY A 145 -13.93 17.79 -1.45
N PHE A 146 -12.90 17.08 -0.98
CA PHE A 146 -13.02 15.62 -0.79
C PHE A 146 -13.98 15.28 0.36
N GLY A 147 -14.05 16.12 1.40
CA GLY A 147 -15.09 16.02 2.43
C GLY A 147 -14.93 14.78 3.30
N TYR A 148 -13.70 14.35 3.56
CA TYR A 148 -13.44 13.17 4.36
C TYR A 148 -13.77 13.43 5.84
N THR A 149 -14.72 12.66 6.39
CA THR A 149 -15.23 12.89 7.75
C THR A 149 -14.46 12.12 8.83
N GLY A 150 -13.59 11.20 8.45
CA GLY A 150 -12.85 10.34 9.39
C GLY A 150 -11.60 10.98 10.00
N GLY A 151 -11.27 12.22 9.61
CA GLY A 151 -10.11 12.95 10.12
C GLY A 151 -9.88 14.26 9.36
N ASN A 152 -8.69 14.84 9.49
CA ASN A 152 -8.34 16.14 8.91
C ASN A 152 -6.89 16.18 8.45
N ALA A 153 -6.58 16.98 7.44
CA ALA A 153 -5.21 17.27 7.07
C ALA A 153 -4.52 18.23 8.05
N PHE A 154 -3.18 18.16 8.07
CA PHE A 154 -2.30 19.00 8.87
C PHE A 154 -1.17 19.50 7.99
N PHE A 155 -1.03 20.81 7.85
CA PHE A 155 0.09 21.45 7.15
C PHE A 155 0.88 22.25 8.18
N GLN A 156 2.20 22.04 8.24
CA GLN A 156 3.07 22.67 9.25
C GLN A 156 2.57 22.44 10.68
N GLY A 157 2.00 21.26 10.94
CA GLY A 157 1.39 20.89 12.22
C GLY A 157 0.08 21.59 12.56
N THR A 158 -0.42 22.46 11.69
CA THR A 158 -1.68 23.17 11.88
C THR A 158 -2.82 22.45 11.18
N LEU A 159 -3.93 22.27 11.90
CA LEU A 159 -5.15 21.68 11.38
C LEU A 159 -5.66 22.45 10.15
N ARG A 160 -6.00 21.72 9.09
CA ARG A 160 -6.62 22.25 7.88
C ARG A 160 -8.04 21.70 7.78
N GLN A 161 -9.00 22.43 8.34
CA GLN A 161 -10.37 21.94 8.54
C GLN A 161 -11.11 21.57 7.25
N PHE A 162 -10.74 22.19 6.12
CA PHE A 162 -11.38 21.95 4.85
C PHE A 162 -10.53 21.14 3.89
N ASP A 163 -9.21 21.02 4.13
CA ASP A 163 -8.32 20.34 3.20
C ASP A 163 -8.20 18.86 3.59
N ASP A 164 -8.26 18.01 2.58
CA ASP A 164 -7.95 16.58 2.69
C ASP A 164 -6.85 16.24 1.68
N LEU A 165 -5.82 15.55 2.15
CA LEU A 165 -4.87 14.89 1.27
C LEU A 165 -5.60 13.81 0.46
N TRP A 166 -5.19 13.59 -0.79
CA TRP A 166 -5.62 12.43 -1.54
C TRP A 166 -4.97 11.20 -0.90
N PHE A 167 -5.77 10.32 -0.31
CA PHE A 167 -5.27 9.09 0.27
C PHE A 167 -6.28 7.95 0.21
N ARG A 168 -5.75 6.73 0.29
CA ARG A 168 -6.48 5.53 0.67
C ARG A 168 -5.63 4.70 1.61
N GLU A 169 -6.26 3.96 2.49
CA GLU A 169 -5.56 3.01 3.35
C GLU A 169 -6.34 1.70 3.44
N GLY A 170 -5.68 0.65 3.92
CA GLY A 170 -6.34 -0.59 4.27
C GLY A 170 -5.40 -1.79 4.28
N THR A 171 -5.95 -2.95 3.94
CA THR A 171 -5.26 -4.24 4.01
C THR A 171 -4.92 -4.81 2.63
N TYR A 172 -3.83 -5.55 2.56
CA TYR A 172 -3.37 -6.26 1.37
C TYR A 172 -3.23 -7.74 1.72
N ASN A 173 -4.23 -8.52 1.31
CA ASN A 173 -4.32 -9.94 1.63
C ASN A 173 -3.76 -10.76 0.47
N VAL A 174 -2.67 -11.48 0.70
CA VAL A 174 -2.19 -12.50 -0.24
C VAL A 174 -2.87 -13.83 0.12
N PRO A 175 -3.76 -14.38 -0.74
CA PRO A 175 -4.37 -15.67 -0.45
C PRO A 175 -3.29 -16.73 -0.30
N GLU A 176 -3.32 -17.50 0.78
CA GLU A 176 -2.45 -18.68 0.86
C GLU A 176 -2.82 -19.66 -0.27
N PRO A 177 -1.85 -20.18 -1.03
CA PRO A 177 -2.13 -21.21 -2.01
C PRO A 177 -2.76 -22.41 -1.29
N SER A 178 -3.86 -22.94 -1.84
CA SER A 178 -4.58 -24.05 -1.22
C SER A 178 -3.66 -25.27 -1.05
N SER A 179 -3.20 -25.48 0.18
CA SER A 179 -2.38 -26.65 0.54
C SER A 179 -3.14 -27.94 0.29
N VAL A 180 -4.47 -27.94 0.45
CA VAL A 180 -5.34 -29.07 0.12
C VAL A 180 -5.35 -29.35 -1.37
N GLY A 181 -5.43 -28.32 -2.22
CA GLY A 181 -5.33 -28.46 -3.67
C GLY A 181 -4.00 -29.08 -4.10
N LEU A 182 -2.90 -28.60 -3.54
CA LEU A 182 -1.55 -29.16 -3.76
C LEU A 182 -1.46 -30.64 -3.35
N VAL A 183 -2.02 -30.98 -2.20
CA VAL A 183 -2.03 -32.37 -1.69
C VAL A 183 -2.89 -33.28 -2.56
N LEU A 184 -4.10 -32.85 -2.96
CA LEU A 184 -4.99 -33.64 -3.82
C LEU A 184 -4.41 -33.85 -5.22
N ILE A 185 -3.77 -32.84 -5.80
CA ILE A 185 -3.06 -32.97 -7.07
C ILE A 185 -1.89 -33.96 -6.91
N GLY A 186 -1.12 -33.83 -5.82
CA GLY A 186 -0.02 -34.74 -5.50
C GLY A 186 -0.48 -36.20 -5.40
N PHE A 187 -1.56 -36.47 -4.65
CA PHE A 187 -2.13 -37.81 -4.54
C PHE A 187 -2.72 -38.31 -5.85
N GLY A 188 -3.48 -37.49 -6.57
CA GLY A 188 -4.07 -37.84 -7.86
C GLY A 188 -3.02 -38.29 -8.87
N ALA A 189 -1.88 -37.60 -8.90
CA ALA A 189 -0.78 -37.93 -9.78
C ALA A 189 -0.03 -39.22 -9.38
N LEU A 190 0.11 -39.49 -8.08
CA LEU A 190 0.65 -40.76 -7.56
C LEU A 190 -0.27 -41.94 -7.88
N PHE A 191 -1.58 -41.80 -7.73
CA PHE A 191 -2.56 -42.82 -8.07
C PHE A 191 -2.60 -43.10 -9.58
N TYR A 192 -2.55 -42.06 -10.41
CA TYR A 192 -2.48 -42.20 -11.87
C TYR A 192 -1.23 -42.96 -12.32
N ARG A 193 -0.06 -42.67 -11.71
CA ARG A 193 1.19 -43.40 -12.00
C ARG A 193 1.09 -44.87 -11.59
N ARG A 194 0.50 -45.20 -10.44
CA ARG A 194 0.32 -46.60 -10.02
C ARG A 194 -0.57 -47.39 -10.98
N LYS A 195 -1.66 -46.81 -11.49
CA LYS A 195 -2.55 -47.47 -12.46
C LYS A 195 -1.92 -47.73 -13.84
N ARG A 196 -0.84 -47.05 -14.20
CA ARG A 196 -0.14 -47.26 -15.48
C ARG A 196 1.00 -48.29 -15.43
N ILE A 197 1.40 -48.72 -14.24
CA ILE A 197 2.51 -49.67 -14.03
C ILE A 197 1.99 -51.07 -13.71
N ALA A 198 0.76 -51.19 -13.21
CA ALA A 198 0.00 -52.44 -13.13
C ALA A 198 -0.70 -52.72 -14.47
#